data_AF-A0A147JB19-F1
#
_entry.id   AF-A0A147JB19-F1
#
_cell.length_a   1.000
_cell.length_b   1.000
_cell.length_c   1.000
_cell.angle_alpha   90.00
_cell.angle_beta   90.00
_cell.angle_gamma   90.00
#
_symmetry.space_group_name_H-M   'P 1'
#
loop_
_entity.id
_entity.type
_entity.pdbx_description
1 polymer ?
#
loop_
_entity_poly.entity_id
_entity_poly.type
_entity_poly.pdbx_seq_one_letter_code
_entity_poly.pdbx_strand_id
1 'polypeptide(L)'
;MAVEPDPFQASEWQGAALSARVAAARARAVARRDGALADLGQADDVRLTERIRFEVTTRLRTLVETVARDLLRQVERLTPDGDGASPMPPPGSLFERMRQAGCLSDAGLMTELVAQVRQALLAEGLPIDSMAGDAPSLLVRLTEAPDRIVAAAARGVLVAEGGVRTAGLEGEAVALPAEQHHRLVWTIAAMLRQGVDAARDKVLAQAAERVLAAQEAGDRPLAATLKLAAAIDARAAELPELLVESLSDRQLGLFIALLAHACGIDVDLMREIVLEPEGDRLWLVLRALDMDRATIARVGWALCEADGRRDVEGFADAVEAILAVSPEDARQAIASLRLPRAFREAMERLEGFARR
;
A
#
# COMPACT_ATOMS: atom_id res chain seq x y z
N MET A 1 22.97 -34.95 27.24
CA MET A 1 22.20 -33.79 27.73
C MET A 1 23.00 -32.53 27.41
N ALA A 2 22.60 -31.79 26.39
CA ALA A 2 23.15 -30.46 26.13
C ALA A 2 22.42 -29.49 27.05
N VAL A 3 23.15 -28.84 27.96
CA VAL A 3 22.61 -27.78 28.82
C VAL A 3 22.48 -26.54 27.94
N GLU A 4 21.26 -26.00 27.82
CA GLU A 4 21.03 -24.69 27.20
C GLU A 4 21.92 -23.64 27.90
N PRO A 5 22.68 -22.83 27.16
CA PRO A 5 23.47 -21.78 27.80
C PRO A 5 22.54 -20.76 28.46
N ASP A 6 22.74 -20.57 29.76
CA ASP A 6 22.06 -19.57 30.59
C ASP A 6 22.19 -18.17 29.95
N PRO A 7 21.09 -17.41 29.72
CA PRO A 7 21.15 -16.04 29.21
C PRO A 7 21.91 -15.06 30.12
N PHE A 8 22.35 -15.49 31.31
CA PHE A 8 23.18 -14.75 32.25
C PHE A 8 24.66 -15.19 32.28
N GLN A 9 25.24 -15.67 31.17
CA GLN A 9 26.67 -16.00 31.13
C GLN A 9 27.55 -14.82 31.60
N ALA A 10 28.33 -15.06 32.67
CA ALA A 10 29.13 -14.08 33.39
C ALA A 10 30.25 -13.39 32.57
N SER A 11 30.55 -13.85 31.34
CA SER A 11 31.53 -13.23 30.45
C SER A 11 31.02 -11.93 29.81
N GLU A 12 29.70 -11.75 29.64
CA GLU A 12 29.11 -10.53 29.05
C GLU A 12 29.06 -9.34 30.03
N TRP A 13 29.34 -9.60 31.32
CA TRP A 13 29.26 -8.63 32.43
C TRP A 13 30.63 -8.09 32.85
N GLN A 14 31.57 -7.92 31.91
CA GLN A 14 32.89 -7.34 32.17
C GLN A 14 33.05 -5.93 31.56
N GLY A 15 33.87 -5.08 32.21
CA GLY A 15 33.85 -3.61 32.15
C GLY A 15 33.53 -2.92 30.81
N ALA A 16 34.31 -3.14 29.75
CA ALA A 16 34.10 -2.46 28.47
C ALA A 16 32.76 -2.84 27.80
N ALA A 17 32.33 -4.11 27.94
CA ALA A 17 31.03 -4.59 27.46
C ALA A 17 29.87 -4.03 28.28
N LEU A 18 30.07 -3.80 29.59
CA LEU A 18 29.09 -3.15 30.46
C LEU A 18 28.85 -1.68 30.08
N SER A 19 29.91 -0.90 29.83
CA SER A 19 29.78 0.49 29.40
C SER A 19 29.03 0.63 28.07
N ALA A 20 29.36 -0.22 27.09
CA ALA A 20 28.64 -0.27 25.80
C ALA A 20 27.17 -0.68 25.98
N ARG A 21 26.88 -1.65 26.86
CA ARG A 21 25.53 -2.10 27.16
C ARG A 21 24.71 -1.03 27.88
N VAL A 22 25.30 -0.29 28.82
CA VAL A 22 24.68 0.86 29.50
C VAL A 22 24.40 1.98 28.50
N ALA A 23 25.33 2.30 27.61
CA ALA A 23 25.13 3.27 26.54
C ALA A 23 23.97 2.87 25.61
N ALA A 24 23.92 1.60 25.19
CA ALA A 24 22.84 1.07 24.37
C ALA A 24 21.49 1.07 25.11
N ALA A 25 21.48 0.74 26.41
CA ALA A 25 20.28 0.82 27.24
C ALA A 25 19.76 2.25 27.39
N ARG A 26 20.67 3.21 27.58
CA ARG A 26 20.33 4.65 27.64
C ARG A 26 19.78 5.14 26.30
N ALA A 27 20.42 4.78 25.19
CA ALA A 27 19.92 5.11 23.85
C ALA A 27 18.50 4.57 23.63
N ARG A 28 18.23 3.31 24.02
CA ARG A 28 16.88 2.73 23.97
C ARG A 28 15.88 3.45 24.89
N ALA A 29 16.31 3.89 26.06
CA ALA A 29 15.43 4.63 26.99
C ALA A 29 15.07 6.03 26.44
N VAL A 30 16.05 6.74 25.89
CA VAL A 30 15.83 8.03 25.22
C VAL A 30 14.92 7.86 24.02
N ALA A 31 15.19 6.89 23.14
CA ALA A 31 14.34 6.60 21.98
C ALA A 31 12.89 6.26 22.37
N ARG A 32 12.68 5.46 23.43
CA ARG A 32 11.33 5.16 23.94
C ARG A 32 10.62 6.40 24.45
N ARG A 33 11.31 7.26 25.19
CA ARG A 33 10.75 8.50 25.71
C ARG A 33 10.39 9.46 24.58
N ASP A 34 11.31 9.67 23.65
CA ASP A 34 11.12 10.60 22.53
C ASP A 34 10.00 10.10 21.61
N GLY A 35 9.90 8.79 21.39
CA GLY A 35 8.77 8.17 20.70
C GLY A 35 7.43 8.36 21.42
N ALA A 36 7.39 8.22 22.75
CA ALA A 36 6.17 8.45 23.53
C ALA A 36 5.74 9.93 23.53
N LEU A 37 6.69 10.86 23.57
CA LEU A 37 6.41 12.30 23.46
C LEU A 37 5.90 12.65 22.06
N ALA A 38 6.48 12.06 21.01
CA ALA A 38 6.01 12.24 19.64
C ALA A 38 4.57 11.71 19.46
N ASP A 39 4.26 10.54 20.02
CA ASP A 39 2.93 9.93 19.97
C ASP A 39 1.88 10.76 20.76
N LEU A 40 2.24 11.27 21.95
CA LEU A 40 1.38 12.18 22.72
C LEU A 40 1.13 13.53 22.04
N GLY A 41 2.07 13.98 21.19
CA GLY A 41 1.94 15.22 20.45
C GLY A 41 1.12 15.12 19.16
N GLN A 42 0.71 13.91 18.76
CA GLN A 42 -0.13 13.69 17.58
C GLN A 42 -1.60 13.87 17.93
N ALA A 43 -2.36 14.46 17.01
CA ALA A 43 -3.81 14.46 17.08
C ALA A 43 -4.35 13.03 16.79
N ASP A 44 -5.48 12.69 17.42
CA ASP A 44 -6.03 11.33 17.40
C ASP A 44 -6.44 10.85 15.98
N ASP A 45 -6.80 11.78 15.10
CA ASP A 45 -7.16 11.57 13.69
C ASP A 45 -5.96 11.21 12.80
N VAL A 46 -4.75 11.67 13.16
CA VAL A 46 -3.49 11.39 12.45
C VAL A 46 -2.81 10.13 12.99
N ARG A 47 -3.12 9.73 14.22
CA ARG A 47 -2.49 8.59 14.90
C ARG A 47 -2.87 7.25 14.25
N LEU A 48 -1.89 6.34 14.15
CA LEU A 48 -2.16 4.98 13.70
C LEU A 48 -2.94 4.22 14.78
N THR A 49 -4.10 3.67 14.41
CA THR A 49 -4.86 2.76 15.26
C THR A 49 -4.09 1.45 15.48
N GLU A 50 -4.40 0.74 16.57
CA GLU A 50 -3.77 -0.56 16.86
C GLU A 50 -4.02 -1.57 15.72
N ARG A 51 -5.21 -1.52 15.11
CA ARG A 51 -5.56 -2.34 13.94
C ARG A 51 -4.62 -2.04 12.76
N ILE A 52 -4.43 -0.78 12.39
CA ILE A 52 -3.52 -0.43 11.29
C ILE A 52 -2.08 -0.85 11.62
N ARG A 53 -1.62 -0.63 12.86
CA ARG A 53 -0.28 -1.03 13.30
C ARG A 53 -0.06 -2.53 13.17
N PHE A 54 -1.04 -3.33 13.60
CA PHE A 54 -1.01 -4.79 13.47
C PHE A 54 -0.94 -5.23 12.01
N GLU A 55 -1.87 -4.75 11.17
CA GLU A 55 -1.94 -5.13 9.75
C GLU A 55 -0.68 -4.75 8.96
N VAL A 56 -0.16 -3.54 9.18
CA VAL A 56 1.11 -3.10 8.55
C VAL A 56 2.27 -4.00 8.97
N THR A 57 2.35 -4.35 10.25
CA THR A 57 3.42 -5.22 10.77
C THR A 57 3.33 -6.63 10.19
N THR A 58 2.11 -7.19 10.11
CA THR A 58 1.85 -8.51 9.52
C THR A 58 2.19 -8.54 8.04
N ARG A 59 1.76 -7.53 7.28
CA ARG A 59 2.09 -7.38 5.85
C ARG A 59 3.59 -7.24 5.62
N LEU A 60 4.28 -6.42 6.42
CA LEU A 60 5.71 -6.23 6.31
C LEU A 60 6.50 -7.53 6.60
N ARG A 61 6.09 -8.29 7.62
CA ARG A 61 6.66 -9.61 7.91
C ARG A 61 6.48 -10.56 6.73
N THR A 62 5.26 -10.67 6.23
CA THR A 62 4.90 -11.54 5.10
C THR A 62 5.71 -11.20 3.85
N LEU A 63 5.89 -9.91 3.55
CA LEU A 63 6.73 -9.42 2.46
C LEU A 63 8.17 -9.88 2.60
N VAL A 64 8.79 -9.62 3.75
CA VAL A 64 10.19 -9.99 4.00
C VAL A 64 10.38 -11.49 3.86
N GLU A 65 9.48 -12.29 4.45
CA GLU A 65 9.56 -13.75 4.39
C GLU A 65 9.32 -14.31 3.00
N THR A 66 8.42 -13.71 2.22
CA THR A 66 8.14 -14.13 0.83
C THR A 66 9.33 -13.85 -0.08
N VAL A 67 9.83 -12.61 -0.06
CA VAL A 67 11.02 -12.23 -0.84
C VAL A 67 12.23 -13.07 -0.44
N ALA A 68 12.42 -13.33 0.86
CA ALA A 68 13.49 -14.20 1.33
C ALA A 68 13.36 -15.63 0.81
N ARG A 69 12.16 -16.22 0.85
CA ARG A 69 11.88 -17.56 0.30
C ARG A 69 12.18 -17.61 -1.19
N ASP A 70 11.76 -16.61 -1.95
CA ASP A 70 11.99 -16.58 -3.40
C ASP A 70 13.46 -16.39 -3.75
N LEU A 71 14.19 -15.55 -3.01
CA LEU A 71 15.64 -15.43 -3.13
C LEU A 71 16.35 -16.76 -2.85
N LEU A 72 16.01 -17.44 -1.75
CA LEU A 72 16.63 -18.72 -1.40
C LEU A 72 16.35 -19.80 -2.44
N ARG A 73 15.12 -19.89 -2.97
CA ARG A 73 14.79 -20.80 -4.09
C ARG A 73 15.63 -20.52 -5.34
N GLN A 74 15.90 -19.25 -5.66
CA GLN A 74 16.76 -18.91 -6.80
C GLN A 74 18.23 -19.21 -6.53
N VAL A 75 18.71 -19.00 -5.30
CA VAL A 75 20.06 -19.38 -4.87
C VAL A 75 20.25 -20.89 -4.98
N GLU A 76 19.30 -21.70 -4.50
CA GLU A 76 19.32 -23.17 -4.64
C GLU A 76 19.42 -23.60 -6.10
N ARG A 77 18.68 -22.96 -7.01
CA ARG A 77 18.74 -23.25 -8.46
C ARG A 77 20.06 -22.82 -9.12
N LEU A 78 20.74 -21.83 -8.56
CA LEU A 78 21.98 -21.26 -9.10
C LEU A 78 23.24 -21.91 -8.52
N THR A 79 23.12 -22.63 -7.40
CA THR A 79 24.24 -23.27 -6.72
C THR A 79 24.32 -24.74 -7.18
N PRO A 80 25.40 -25.16 -7.85
CA PRO A 80 25.56 -26.56 -8.27
C PRO A 80 25.71 -27.50 -7.06
N ASP A 81 25.21 -28.73 -7.20
CA ASP A 81 25.37 -29.77 -6.18
C ASP A 81 26.86 -29.98 -5.84
N GLY A 82 27.24 -29.72 -4.59
CA GLY A 82 28.58 -30.00 -4.06
C GLY A 82 29.33 -28.82 -3.45
N ASP A 83 28.83 -27.59 -3.56
CA ASP A 83 29.46 -26.45 -2.90
C ASP A 83 29.01 -26.38 -1.43
N GLY A 84 29.95 -26.59 -0.50
CA GLY A 84 29.73 -26.64 0.95
C GLY A 84 29.43 -25.28 1.57
N ALA A 85 28.50 -24.53 0.99
CA ALA A 85 28.13 -23.21 1.43
C ALA A 85 27.58 -23.25 2.87
N SER A 86 28.13 -22.38 3.73
CA SER A 86 27.67 -22.20 5.11
C SER A 86 26.14 -21.99 5.12
N PRO A 87 25.38 -22.59 6.05
CA PRO A 87 23.93 -22.54 6.02
C PRO A 87 23.40 -21.10 6.01
N MET A 88 22.55 -20.80 5.02
CA MET A 88 21.85 -19.52 4.95
C MET A 88 20.92 -19.38 6.15
N PRO A 89 20.73 -18.15 6.65
CA PRO A 89 19.88 -17.98 7.81
C PRO A 89 18.41 -18.20 7.40
N PRO A 90 17.58 -18.80 8.26
CA PRO A 90 16.21 -19.14 7.89
C PRO A 90 15.38 -17.87 7.64
N PRO A 91 14.43 -17.89 6.68
CA PRO A 91 13.57 -16.74 6.35
C PRO A 91 12.94 -16.05 7.56
N GLY A 92 12.40 -16.83 8.51
CA GLY A 92 11.70 -16.29 9.70
C GLY A 92 12.59 -15.49 10.64
N SER A 93 13.92 -15.59 10.53
CA SER A 93 14.86 -14.79 11.33
C SER A 93 15.24 -13.44 10.69
N LEU A 94 14.88 -13.21 9.42
CA LEU A 94 15.28 -11.99 8.70
C LEU A 94 14.51 -10.76 9.15
N PHE A 95 13.21 -10.90 9.42
CA PHE A 95 12.37 -9.78 9.86
C PHE A 95 12.94 -9.10 11.11
N GLU A 96 13.25 -9.88 12.15
CA GLU A 96 13.81 -9.33 13.40
C GLU A 96 15.19 -8.71 13.20
N ARG A 97 16.03 -9.30 12.35
CA ARG A 97 17.35 -8.73 12.02
C ARG A 97 17.23 -7.41 11.26
N MET A 98 16.34 -7.33 10.27
CA MET A 98 16.08 -6.10 9.54
C MET A 98 15.48 -5.01 10.45
N ARG A 99 14.59 -5.40 11.37
CA ARG A 99 14.02 -4.50 12.37
C ARG A 99 15.10 -3.93 13.29
N GLN A 100 16.00 -4.76 13.79
CA GLN A 100 17.13 -4.32 14.63
C GLN A 100 18.13 -3.44 13.87
N ALA A 101 18.33 -3.69 12.57
CA ALA A 101 19.17 -2.88 11.70
C ALA A 101 18.53 -1.55 11.27
N GLY A 102 17.24 -1.31 11.59
CA GLY A 102 16.51 -0.10 11.19
C GLY A 102 16.13 -0.05 9.71
N CYS A 103 16.34 -1.14 8.96
CA CYS A 103 16.06 -1.19 7.51
C CYS A 103 14.56 -1.18 7.18
N LEU A 104 13.70 -1.42 8.16
CA LEU A 104 12.25 -1.47 8.02
C LEU A 104 11.57 -0.10 8.22
N SER A 105 12.33 0.95 8.54
CA SER A 105 11.82 2.29 8.82
C SER A 105 11.91 3.25 7.62
N ASP A 106 12.06 2.72 6.40
CA ASP A 106 12.02 3.54 5.18
C ASP A 106 10.65 4.23 5.05
N ALA A 107 10.66 5.56 4.92
CA ALA A 107 9.44 6.34 4.89
C ALA A 107 8.55 6.00 3.68
N GLY A 108 9.15 5.77 2.51
CA GLY A 108 8.40 5.44 1.29
C GLY A 108 7.72 4.07 1.39
N LEU A 109 8.39 3.08 1.99
CA LEU A 109 7.81 1.77 2.28
C LEU A 109 6.67 1.86 3.29
N MET A 110 6.88 2.56 4.41
CA MET A 110 5.86 2.68 5.46
C MET A 110 4.62 3.44 4.99
N THR A 111 4.80 4.54 4.24
CA THR A 111 3.69 5.29 3.64
C THR A 111 2.86 4.41 2.71
N GLU A 112 3.50 3.63 1.84
CA GLU A 112 2.78 2.74 0.93
C GLU A 112 2.04 1.62 1.69
N LEU A 113 2.67 0.97 2.67
CA LEU A 113 2.02 -0.09 3.44
C LEU A 113 0.82 0.43 4.23
N VAL A 114 0.94 1.62 4.84
CA VAL A 114 -0.18 2.26 5.53
C VAL A 114 -1.30 2.60 4.54
N ALA A 115 -0.99 3.13 3.36
CA ALA A 115 -1.99 3.42 2.33
C ALA A 115 -2.74 2.16 1.88
N GLN A 116 -2.03 1.06 1.62
CA GLN A 116 -2.65 -0.21 1.23
C GLN A 116 -3.50 -0.81 2.33
N VAL A 117 -3.08 -0.71 3.60
CA VAL A 117 -3.87 -1.20 4.74
C VAL A 117 -5.13 -0.34 4.89
N ARG A 118 -5.00 0.99 4.82
CA ARG A 118 -6.17 1.89 4.87
C ARG A 118 -7.15 1.60 3.74
N GLN A 119 -6.67 1.39 2.52
CA GLN A 119 -7.51 1.01 1.39
C GLN A 119 -8.22 -0.32 1.61
N ALA A 120 -7.52 -1.35 2.12
CA ALA A 120 -8.13 -2.64 2.39
C ALA A 120 -9.18 -2.56 3.51
N LEU A 121 -8.88 -1.84 4.60
CA LEU A 121 -9.82 -1.63 5.71
C LEU A 121 -11.05 -0.85 5.26
N LEU A 122 -10.87 0.19 4.43
CA LEU A 122 -11.97 0.95 3.86
C LEU A 122 -12.81 0.04 2.95
N ALA A 123 -12.19 -0.75 2.07
CA ALA A 123 -12.90 -1.69 1.21
C ALA A 123 -13.67 -2.77 1.99
N GLU A 124 -13.11 -3.27 3.10
CA GLU A 124 -13.77 -4.22 4.00
C GLU A 124 -15.01 -3.63 4.68
N GLY A 125 -14.94 -2.34 5.04
CA GLY A 125 -16.01 -1.59 5.68
C GLY A 125 -17.14 -1.17 4.73
N LEU A 126 -16.92 -1.21 3.41
CA LEU A 126 -17.94 -0.77 2.44
C LEU A 126 -19.25 -1.59 2.57
N PRO A 127 -20.40 -0.92 2.49
CA PRO A 127 -21.70 -1.59 2.56
C PRO A 127 -21.88 -2.51 1.35
N ILE A 128 -22.37 -3.72 1.61
CA ILE A 128 -22.79 -4.64 0.54
C ILE A 128 -24.24 -4.31 0.24
N ASP A 129 -24.46 -3.43 -0.73
CA ASP A 129 -25.78 -3.21 -1.31
C ASP A 129 -25.85 -3.94 -2.64
N SER A 130 -26.73 -4.93 -2.73
CA SER A 130 -27.07 -5.53 -4.03
C SER A 130 -27.93 -4.55 -4.82
N MET A 131 -27.30 -3.51 -5.37
CA MET A 131 -27.99 -2.52 -6.23
C MET A 131 -28.73 -3.17 -7.40
N ALA A 132 -28.35 -4.39 -7.77
CA ALA A 132 -28.97 -5.20 -8.83
C ALA A 132 -29.60 -6.53 -8.33
N GLY A 133 -29.90 -6.68 -7.03
CA GLY A 133 -30.47 -7.91 -6.46
C GLY A 133 -29.50 -9.11 -6.56
N ASP A 134 -29.99 -10.30 -6.94
CA ASP A 134 -29.19 -11.53 -7.13
C ASP A 134 -28.21 -11.48 -8.34
N ALA A 135 -28.00 -10.31 -8.96
CA ALA A 135 -27.09 -10.17 -10.08
C ALA A 135 -25.63 -10.44 -9.65
N PRO A 136 -24.81 -11.07 -10.52
CA PRO A 136 -23.39 -11.23 -10.27
C PRO A 136 -22.69 -9.88 -10.19
N SER A 137 -21.59 -9.81 -9.44
CA SER A 137 -20.80 -8.58 -9.27
C SER A 137 -20.39 -7.97 -10.61
N LEU A 138 -20.22 -6.65 -10.63
CA LEU A 138 -19.80 -5.82 -11.75
C LEU A 138 -18.62 -6.44 -12.50
N LEU A 139 -17.55 -6.84 -11.79
CA LEU A 139 -16.38 -7.45 -12.43
C LEU A 139 -16.73 -8.72 -13.18
N VAL A 140 -17.57 -9.59 -12.61
CA VAL A 140 -18.01 -10.83 -13.27
C VAL A 140 -18.82 -10.49 -14.52
N ARG A 141 -19.77 -9.54 -14.43
CA ARG A 141 -20.54 -9.09 -15.60
C ARG A 141 -19.66 -8.52 -16.70
N LEU A 142 -18.64 -7.73 -16.34
CA LEU A 142 -17.70 -7.15 -17.29
C LEU A 142 -16.84 -8.21 -17.99
N THR A 143 -16.57 -9.37 -17.38
CA THR A 143 -15.85 -10.47 -18.07
C THR A 143 -16.64 -11.09 -19.22
N GLU A 144 -17.96 -10.95 -19.20
CA GLU A 144 -18.90 -11.45 -20.22
C GLU A 144 -19.38 -10.35 -21.17
N ALA A 145 -18.83 -9.13 -21.04
CA ALA A 145 -19.18 -8.01 -21.90
C ALA A 145 -18.93 -8.33 -23.39
N PRO A 146 -19.78 -7.82 -24.31
CA PRO A 146 -19.60 -8.04 -25.75
C PRO A 146 -18.31 -7.39 -26.27
N ASP A 147 -17.85 -6.32 -25.62
CA ASP A 147 -16.55 -5.72 -25.90
C ASP A 147 -15.42 -6.60 -25.35
N ARG A 148 -14.62 -7.13 -26.28
CA ARG A 148 -13.51 -8.03 -25.96
C ARG A 148 -12.39 -7.35 -25.18
N ILE A 149 -12.20 -6.04 -25.35
CA ILE A 149 -11.15 -5.27 -24.66
C ILE A 149 -11.54 -5.13 -23.19
N VAL A 150 -12.77 -4.71 -22.91
CA VAL A 150 -13.34 -4.63 -21.55
C VAL A 150 -13.31 -5.99 -20.87
N ALA A 151 -13.80 -7.03 -21.56
CA ALA A 151 -13.83 -8.39 -21.02
C ALA A 151 -12.43 -8.93 -20.69
N ALA A 152 -11.42 -8.65 -21.52
CA ALA A 152 -10.05 -9.05 -21.26
C ALA A 152 -9.44 -8.29 -20.07
N ALA A 153 -9.69 -6.98 -19.98
CA ALA A 153 -9.22 -6.17 -18.86
C ALA A 153 -9.86 -6.60 -17.53
N ALA A 154 -11.16 -6.90 -17.52
CA ALA A 154 -11.87 -7.39 -16.34
C ALA A 154 -11.32 -8.74 -15.85
N ARG A 155 -11.02 -9.67 -16.78
CA ARG A 155 -10.30 -10.91 -16.44
C ARG A 155 -8.91 -10.63 -15.88
N GLY A 156 -8.20 -9.64 -16.41
CA GLY A 156 -6.92 -9.19 -15.90
C GLY A 156 -6.99 -8.75 -14.44
N VAL A 157 -8.04 -8.00 -14.06
CA VAL A 157 -8.30 -7.62 -12.66
C VAL A 157 -8.51 -8.86 -11.78
N LEU A 158 -9.38 -9.78 -12.19
CA LEU A 158 -9.63 -11.02 -11.42
C LEU A 158 -8.37 -11.88 -11.26
N VAL A 159 -7.51 -11.94 -12.28
CA VAL A 159 -6.21 -12.64 -12.21
C VAL A 159 -5.26 -11.92 -11.25
N ALA A 160 -5.19 -10.59 -11.28
CA ALA A 160 -4.37 -9.82 -10.36
C ALA A 160 -4.82 -10.00 -8.89
N GLU A 161 -6.13 -9.94 -8.63
CA GLU A 161 -6.71 -10.22 -7.30
C GLU A 161 -6.54 -11.68 -6.87
N GLY A 162 -6.66 -12.62 -7.81
CA GLY A 162 -6.40 -14.04 -7.58
C GLY A 162 -4.93 -14.30 -7.25
N GLY A 163 -4.00 -13.63 -7.94
CA GLY A 163 -2.57 -13.64 -7.65
C GLY A 163 -2.27 -13.17 -6.23
N VAL A 164 -2.90 -12.07 -5.81
CA VAL A 164 -2.81 -11.54 -4.44
C VAL A 164 -3.27 -12.56 -3.39
N ARG A 165 -4.34 -13.31 -3.67
CA ARG A 165 -4.87 -14.34 -2.76
C ARG A 165 -4.04 -15.62 -2.74
N THR A 166 -3.49 -16.03 -3.88
CA THR A 166 -2.76 -17.31 -4.05
C THR A 166 -1.30 -17.25 -3.65
N ALA A 167 -0.60 -16.12 -3.86
CA ALA A 167 0.77 -15.94 -3.35
C ALA A 167 0.82 -15.83 -1.80
N GLY A 168 -0.35 -15.70 -1.19
CA GLY A 168 -0.57 -15.48 0.23
C GLY A 168 -1.48 -16.51 0.87
N LEU A 169 -1.11 -17.80 0.87
CA LEU A 169 -1.70 -18.76 1.81
C LEU A 169 -1.35 -18.30 3.25
N GLU A 170 -2.23 -17.42 3.77
CA GLU A 170 -2.25 -16.67 5.05
C GLU A 170 -1.95 -15.15 5.00
N GLY A 171 -1.77 -14.51 3.85
CA GLY A 171 -1.58 -13.04 3.83
C GLY A 171 -1.56 -12.43 2.44
N GLU A 172 -2.53 -11.54 2.17
CA GLU A 172 -2.68 -10.72 0.96
C GLU A 172 -1.32 -10.33 0.34
N ALA A 173 -1.03 -10.78 -0.88
CA ALA A 173 0.23 -10.46 -1.53
C ALA A 173 0.36 -8.95 -1.71
N VAL A 174 1.33 -8.38 -1.01
CA VAL A 174 1.55 -6.94 -0.96
C VAL A 174 2.31 -6.51 -2.21
N ALA A 175 1.63 -5.86 -3.15
CA ALA A 175 2.26 -5.33 -4.35
C ALA A 175 2.93 -3.98 -4.03
N LEU A 176 4.26 -3.96 -3.95
CA LEU A 176 5.01 -2.72 -3.75
C LEU A 176 5.32 -2.02 -5.08
N PRO A 177 5.42 -0.68 -5.12
CA PRO A 177 5.97 0.00 -6.30
C PRO A 177 7.42 -0.42 -6.53
N ALA A 178 7.86 -0.34 -7.80
CA ALA A 178 9.11 -0.96 -8.26
C ALA A 178 10.32 -0.50 -7.43
N GLU A 179 10.40 0.80 -7.14
CA GLU A 179 11.51 1.34 -6.38
C GLU A 179 11.59 0.74 -4.96
N GLN A 180 10.48 0.70 -4.22
CA GLN A 180 10.44 0.10 -2.89
C GLN A 180 10.74 -1.40 -2.94
N HIS A 181 10.20 -2.11 -3.94
CA HIS A 181 10.46 -3.53 -4.10
C HIS A 181 11.95 -3.82 -4.39
N HIS A 182 12.55 -3.06 -5.31
CA HIS A 182 13.98 -3.18 -5.63
C HIS A 182 14.83 -2.98 -4.38
N ARG A 183 14.59 -1.89 -3.64
CA ARG A 183 15.31 -1.61 -2.38
C ARG A 183 15.14 -2.75 -1.37
N LEU A 184 13.93 -3.28 -1.22
CA LEU A 184 13.64 -4.38 -0.30
C LEU A 184 14.39 -5.67 -0.68
N VAL A 185 14.34 -6.09 -1.94
CA VAL A 185 15.03 -7.28 -2.44
C VAL A 185 16.53 -7.18 -2.22
N TRP A 186 17.15 -6.05 -2.59
CA TRP A 186 18.58 -5.84 -2.39
C TRP A 186 18.95 -5.83 -0.91
N THR A 187 18.13 -5.23 -0.06
CA THR A 187 18.35 -5.23 1.40
C THR A 187 18.29 -6.64 1.97
N ILE A 188 17.32 -7.46 1.54
CA ILE A 188 17.19 -8.85 1.99
C ILE A 188 18.36 -9.69 1.48
N ALA A 189 18.77 -9.53 0.23
CA ALA A 189 19.95 -10.20 -0.32
C ALA A 189 21.22 -9.84 0.49
N ALA A 190 21.39 -8.57 0.87
CA ALA A 190 22.48 -8.13 1.73
C ALA A 190 22.40 -8.70 3.15
N MET A 191 21.19 -8.92 3.71
CA MET A 191 21.01 -9.56 5.03
C MET A 191 21.24 -11.08 5.00
N LEU A 192 21.05 -11.69 3.84
CA LEU A 192 21.35 -13.10 3.59
C LEU A 192 22.85 -13.34 3.43
N ARG A 193 23.62 -12.32 3.04
CA ARG A 193 25.08 -12.35 2.97
C ARG A 193 25.68 -12.64 4.35
N GLN A 194 26.12 -13.87 4.59
CA GLN A 194 26.92 -14.21 5.77
C GLN A 194 28.41 -14.09 5.43
N GLY A 195 29.08 -13.07 5.97
CA GLY A 195 30.52 -12.87 5.79
C GLY A 195 30.89 -12.27 4.43
N VAL A 196 32.17 -12.38 4.07
CA VAL A 196 32.72 -11.85 2.81
C VAL A 196 33.10 -13.04 1.92
N ASP A 197 32.25 -13.36 0.94
CA ASP A 197 32.48 -14.42 -0.05
C ASP A 197 31.99 -13.95 -1.43
N ALA A 198 32.93 -13.72 -2.35
CA ALA A 198 32.64 -13.17 -3.67
C ALA A 198 31.83 -14.12 -4.56
N ALA A 199 31.99 -15.45 -4.41
CA ALA A 199 31.22 -16.41 -5.18
C ALA A 199 29.75 -16.38 -4.75
N ARG A 200 29.52 -16.36 -3.43
CA ARG A 200 28.19 -16.21 -2.83
C ARG A 200 27.54 -14.87 -3.16
N ASP A 201 28.30 -13.78 -3.10
CA ASP A 201 27.82 -12.45 -3.45
C ASP A 201 27.31 -12.42 -4.90
N LYS A 202 28.00 -13.08 -5.83
CA LYS A 202 27.58 -13.20 -7.23
C LYS A 202 26.28 -14.00 -7.38
N VAL A 203 26.15 -15.13 -6.68
CA VAL A 203 24.93 -15.95 -6.72
C VAL A 203 23.73 -15.18 -6.14
N LEU A 204 23.92 -14.48 -5.02
CA LEU A 204 22.88 -13.66 -4.41
C LEU A 204 22.45 -12.51 -5.32
N ALA A 205 23.40 -11.84 -5.98
CA ALA A 205 23.09 -10.79 -6.94
C ALA A 205 22.27 -11.31 -8.13
N GLN A 206 22.67 -12.44 -8.71
CA GLN A 206 21.93 -13.08 -9.80
C GLN A 206 20.54 -13.57 -9.37
N ALA A 207 20.41 -14.09 -8.15
CA ALA A 207 19.12 -14.47 -7.58
C ALA A 207 18.20 -13.26 -7.41
N ALA A 208 18.73 -12.15 -6.89
CA ALA A 208 17.99 -10.89 -6.75
C ALA A 208 17.52 -10.35 -8.12
N GLU A 209 18.39 -10.30 -9.12
CA GLU A 209 18.04 -9.88 -10.48
C GLU A 209 16.90 -10.73 -11.07
N ARG A 210 16.92 -12.06 -10.86
CA ARG A 210 15.85 -12.96 -11.32
C ARG A 210 14.52 -12.73 -10.60
N VAL A 211 14.55 -12.45 -9.30
CA VAL A 211 13.35 -12.11 -8.52
C VAL A 211 12.75 -10.79 -9.02
N LEU A 212 13.59 -9.77 -9.23
CA LEU A 212 13.14 -8.46 -9.73
C LEU A 212 12.53 -8.57 -11.13
N ALA A 213 13.18 -9.29 -12.05
CA ALA A 213 12.67 -9.51 -13.40
C ALA A 213 11.32 -10.25 -13.42
N ALA A 214 11.09 -11.18 -12.48
CA ALA A 214 9.82 -11.89 -12.37
C ALA A 214 8.66 -10.98 -11.93
N GLN A 215 8.92 -9.97 -11.07
CA GLN A 215 7.90 -9.02 -10.64
C GLN A 215 7.52 -8.02 -11.75
N GLU A 216 8.49 -7.53 -12.54
CA GLU A 216 8.21 -6.60 -13.65
C GLU A 216 7.26 -7.20 -14.71
N ALA A 217 7.24 -8.53 -14.84
CA ALA A 217 6.35 -9.23 -15.75
C ALA A 217 4.90 -9.39 -15.23
N GLY A 218 4.64 -9.16 -13.94
CA GLY A 218 3.32 -9.31 -13.33
C GLY A 218 2.51 -8.01 -13.31
N ASP A 219 1.25 -8.07 -13.73
CA ASP A 219 0.33 -6.92 -13.63
C ASP A 219 -0.07 -6.68 -12.16
N ARG A 220 0.16 -5.45 -11.69
CA ARG A 220 -0.23 -5.01 -10.34
C ARG A 220 -1.75 -4.83 -10.24
N PRO A 221 -2.38 -5.07 -9.08
CA PRO A 221 -3.84 -4.92 -8.92
C PRO A 221 -4.38 -3.55 -9.36
N LEU A 222 -3.78 -2.45 -8.88
CA LEU A 222 -4.19 -1.09 -9.25
C LEU A 222 -3.89 -0.75 -10.72
N ALA A 223 -2.83 -1.32 -11.29
CA ALA A 223 -2.54 -1.16 -12.71
C ALA A 223 -3.56 -1.91 -13.58
N ALA A 224 -4.00 -3.09 -13.14
CA ALA A 224 -5.05 -3.85 -13.82
C ALA A 224 -6.40 -3.11 -13.76
N THR A 225 -6.76 -2.51 -12.62
CA THR A 225 -7.99 -1.71 -12.52
C THR A 225 -7.92 -0.43 -13.35
N LEU A 226 -6.76 0.22 -13.43
CA LEU A 226 -6.57 1.38 -14.33
C LEU A 226 -6.67 1.00 -15.81
N LYS A 227 -6.12 -0.15 -16.22
CA LYS A 227 -6.31 -0.70 -17.57
C LYS A 227 -7.79 -0.98 -17.84
N LEU A 228 -8.53 -1.50 -16.87
CA LEU A 228 -9.97 -1.72 -16.98
C LEU A 228 -10.74 -0.40 -17.10
N ALA A 229 -10.44 0.60 -16.27
CA ALA A 229 -11.08 1.92 -16.37
C ALA A 229 -10.86 2.56 -17.74
N ALA A 230 -9.62 2.49 -18.26
CA ALA A 230 -9.30 2.95 -19.61
C ALA A 230 -9.96 2.13 -20.72
N ALA A 231 -10.18 0.83 -20.51
CA ALA A 231 -10.89 -0.02 -21.47
C ALA A 231 -12.41 0.24 -21.48
N ILE A 232 -13.00 0.52 -20.31
CA ILE A 232 -14.41 0.91 -20.19
C ILE A 232 -14.64 2.27 -20.85
N ASP A 233 -13.72 3.22 -20.61
CA ASP A 233 -13.79 4.60 -21.10
C ASP A 233 -15.19 5.20 -20.91
N ALA A 234 -15.69 5.11 -19.68
CA ALA A 234 -17.08 5.38 -19.33
C ALA A 234 -17.51 6.79 -19.76
N ARG A 235 -18.67 6.89 -20.41
CA ARG A 235 -19.26 8.19 -20.72
C ARG A 235 -19.72 8.87 -19.43
N ALA A 236 -19.86 10.20 -19.47
CA ALA A 236 -20.33 10.99 -18.33
C ALA A 236 -21.68 10.51 -17.75
N ALA A 237 -22.56 9.94 -18.59
CA ALA A 237 -23.84 9.38 -18.15
C ALA A 237 -23.74 7.99 -17.52
N GLU A 238 -22.69 7.23 -17.82
CA GLU A 238 -22.48 5.84 -17.35
C GLU A 238 -21.61 5.80 -16.08
N LEU A 239 -20.71 6.78 -15.94
CA LEU A 239 -19.75 6.87 -14.83
C LEU A 239 -20.41 6.89 -13.43
N PRO A 240 -21.50 7.64 -13.17
CA PRO A 240 -22.12 7.67 -11.83
C PRO A 240 -22.56 6.28 -11.35
N GLU A 241 -23.17 5.50 -12.23
CA GLU A 241 -23.65 4.15 -11.91
C GLU A 241 -22.48 3.20 -11.63
N LEU A 242 -21.44 3.23 -12.48
CA LEU A 242 -20.23 2.42 -12.30
C LEU A 242 -19.49 2.75 -11.00
N LEU A 243 -19.41 4.02 -10.63
CA LEU A 243 -18.77 4.44 -9.38
C LEU A 243 -19.52 3.87 -8.18
N VAL A 244 -20.84 4.03 -8.12
CA VAL A 244 -21.57 3.51 -6.96
C VAL A 244 -21.58 1.98 -6.95
N GLU A 245 -21.76 1.33 -8.08
CA GLU A 245 -21.73 -0.14 -8.16
C GLU A 245 -20.35 -0.69 -7.73
N SER A 246 -19.25 -0.03 -8.12
CA SER A 246 -17.92 -0.43 -7.67
C SER A 246 -17.74 -0.33 -6.15
N LEU A 247 -18.38 0.63 -5.48
CA LEU A 247 -18.37 0.71 -4.02
C LEU A 247 -19.24 -0.39 -3.39
N SER A 248 -20.43 -0.63 -3.95
CA SER A 248 -21.33 -1.70 -3.52
C SER A 248 -20.70 -3.09 -3.59
N ASP A 249 -19.88 -3.32 -4.61
CA ASP A 249 -19.12 -4.57 -4.79
C ASP A 249 -17.80 -4.63 -3.99
N ARG A 250 -17.54 -3.61 -3.15
CA ARG A 250 -16.27 -3.44 -2.40
C ARG A 250 -15.03 -3.34 -3.28
N GLN A 251 -15.23 -2.99 -4.55
CA GLN A 251 -14.20 -2.81 -5.57
C GLN A 251 -13.61 -1.40 -5.52
N LEU A 252 -13.10 -1.01 -4.34
CA LEU A 252 -12.53 0.32 -4.11
C LEU A 252 -11.36 0.64 -5.06
N GLY A 253 -10.58 -0.37 -5.46
CA GLY A 253 -9.51 -0.20 -6.45
C GLY A 253 -10.03 0.15 -7.86
N LEU A 254 -11.22 -0.32 -8.23
CA LEU A 254 -11.91 0.06 -9.47
C LEU A 254 -12.51 1.46 -9.35
N PHE A 255 -13.15 1.78 -8.21
CA PHE A 255 -13.65 3.12 -7.92
C PHE A 255 -12.55 4.20 -8.10
N ILE A 256 -11.39 3.99 -7.46
CA ILE A 256 -10.22 4.88 -7.57
C ILE A 256 -9.76 5.00 -9.03
N ALA A 257 -9.66 3.87 -9.74
CA ALA A 257 -9.21 3.85 -11.13
C ALA A 257 -10.16 4.59 -12.08
N LEU A 258 -11.48 4.45 -11.89
CA LEU A 258 -12.50 5.15 -12.68
C LEU A 258 -12.40 6.67 -12.47
N LEU A 259 -12.26 7.14 -11.22
CA LEU A 259 -12.07 8.56 -10.93
C LEU A 259 -10.75 9.10 -11.49
N ALA A 260 -9.66 8.35 -11.33
CA ALA A 260 -8.34 8.74 -11.83
C ALA A 260 -8.36 8.92 -13.36
N HIS A 261 -8.93 7.94 -14.08
CA HIS A 261 -9.08 7.99 -15.53
C HIS A 261 -9.98 9.16 -15.97
N ALA A 262 -11.17 9.30 -15.38
CA ALA A 262 -12.14 10.32 -15.76
C ALA A 262 -11.63 11.76 -15.55
N CYS A 263 -10.85 12.00 -14.48
CA CYS A 263 -10.28 13.32 -14.20
C CYS A 263 -8.90 13.55 -14.83
N GLY A 264 -8.26 12.50 -15.35
CA GLY A 264 -6.85 12.55 -15.77
C GLY A 264 -5.91 12.91 -14.60
N ILE A 265 -6.19 12.37 -13.42
CA ILE A 265 -5.36 12.52 -12.21
C ILE A 265 -4.57 11.23 -12.02
N ASP A 266 -3.33 11.36 -11.56
CA ASP A 266 -2.48 10.23 -11.22
C ASP A 266 -3.17 9.29 -10.21
N VAL A 267 -3.13 7.98 -10.47
CA VAL A 267 -3.92 7.00 -9.68
C VAL A 267 -3.47 6.91 -8.23
N ASP A 268 -2.18 7.13 -7.94
CA ASP A 268 -1.68 7.15 -6.57
C ASP A 268 -2.21 8.38 -5.82
N LEU A 269 -2.26 9.54 -6.48
CA LEU A 269 -2.87 10.75 -5.92
C LEU A 269 -4.38 10.59 -5.71
N MET A 270 -5.08 9.97 -6.66
CA MET A 270 -6.52 9.72 -6.51
C MET A 270 -6.79 8.77 -5.33
N ARG A 271 -5.94 7.76 -5.13
CA ARG A 271 -5.99 6.90 -3.95
C ARG A 271 -5.83 7.70 -2.66
N GLU A 272 -4.86 8.62 -2.59
CA GLU A 272 -4.70 9.51 -1.43
C GLU A 272 -5.99 10.32 -1.16
N ILE A 273 -6.56 10.94 -2.20
CA ILE A 273 -7.80 11.74 -2.13
C ILE A 273 -8.98 10.94 -1.58
N VAL A 274 -9.12 9.69 -1.99
CA VAL A 274 -10.22 8.82 -1.55
C VAL A 274 -10.02 8.33 -0.11
N LEU A 275 -8.78 8.24 0.38
CA LEU A 275 -8.47 7.78 1.74
C LEU A 275 -8.49 8.91 2.80
N GLU A 276 -8.63 10.16 2.37
CA GLU A 276 -8.79 11.33 3.25
C GLU A 276 -10.13 11.32 3.99
N PRO A 277 -10.14 11.36 5.33
CA PRO A 277 -11.37 11.45 6.12
C PRO A 277 -12.22 12.67 5.78
N GLU A 278 -11.58 13.83 5.61
CA GLU A 278 -12.25 15.11 5.40
C GLU A 278 -13.01 15.11 4.06
N GLY A 279 -12.40 14.50 3.03
CA GLY A 279 -13.04 14.29 1.74
C GLY A 279 -13.14 15.54 0.86
N ASP A 280 -12.69 16.73 1.30
CA ASP A 280 -12.78 18.00 0.54
C ASP A 280 -12.32 17.86 -0.91
N ARG A 281 -11.15 17.23 -1.12
CA ARG A 281 -10.59 16.99 -2.46
C ARG A 281 -11.45 16.01 -3.26
N LEU A 282 -12.02 15.00 -2.62
CA LEU A 282 -12.90 14.02 -3.27
C LEU A 282 -14.21 14.70 -3.71
N TRP A 283 -14.80 15.54 -2.87
CA TRP A 283 -16.03 16.26 -3.19
C TRP A 283 -15.84 17.20 -4.39
N LEU A 284 -14.70 17.90 -4.44
CA LEU A 284 -14.32 18.71 -5.61
C LEU A 284 -14.11 17.85 -6.86
N VAL A 285 -13.50 16.68 -6.74
CA VAL A 285 -13.34 15.71 -7.85
C VAL A 285 -14.69 15.27 -8.40
N LEU A 286 -15.62 14.85 -7.53
CA LEU A 286 -16.97 14.44 -7.96
C LEU A 286 -17.73 15.60 -8.59
N ARG A 287 -17.60 16.81 -8.04
CA ARG A 287 -18.27 18.00 -8.61
C ARG A 287 -17.68 18.42 -9.95
N ALA A 288 -16.36 18.30 -10.12
CA ALA A 288 -15.68 18.57 -11.39
C ALA A 288 -16.13 17.64 -12.53
N LEU A 289 -16.57 16.42 -12.19
CA LEU A 289 -17.20 15.47 -13.11
C LEU A 289 -18.70 15.71 -13.33
N ASP A 290 -19.25 16.80 -12.77
CA ASP A 290 -20.68 17.16 -12.78
C ASP A 290 -21.59 16.06 -12.21
N MET A 291 -21.13 15.38 -11.15
CA MET A 291 -21.94 14.41 -10.44
C MET A 291 -23.13 15.09 -9.76
N ASP A 292 -24.28 14.43 -9.82
CA ASP A 292 -25.51 14.91 -9.20
C ASP A 292 -25.51 14.67 -7.68
N ARG A 293 -26.47 15.31 -7.00
CA ARG A 293 -26.67 15.18 -5.55
C ARG A 293 -26.82 13.73 -5.11
N ALA A 294 -27.56 12.92 -5.86
CA ALA A 294 -27.83 11.54 -5.51
C ALA A 294 -26.55 10.69 -5.54
N THR A 295 -25.72 10.87 -6.56
CA THR A 295 -24.45 10.14 -6.69
C THR A 295 -23.46 10.55 -5.61
N ILE A 296 -23.28 11.86 -5.37
CA ILE A 296 -22.39 12.37 -4.31
C ILE A 296 -22.84 11.84 -2.94
N ALA A 297 -24.14 11.90 -2.65
CA ALA A 297 -24.68 11.40 -1.38
C ALA A 297 -24.46 9.89 -1.20
N ARG A 298 -24.66 9.08 -2.25
CA ARG A 298 -24.42 7.62 -2.18
C ARG A 298 -22.95 7.27 -1.98
N VAL A 299 -22.06 7.95 -2.71
CA VAL A 299 -20.60 7.78 -2.54
C VAL A 299 -20.19 8.16 -1.12
N GLY A 300 -20.61 9.34 -0.65
CA GLY A 300 -20.22 9.79 0.67
C GLY A 300 -20.80 8.95 1.80
N TRP A 301 -22.07 8.54 1.70
CA TRP A 301 -22.64 7.60 2.67
C TRP A 301 -21.87 6.28 2.73
N ALA A 302 -21.59 5.66 1.58
CA ALA A 302 -20.85 4.40 1.53
C ALA A 302 -19.46 4.53 2.16
N LEU A 303 -18.77 5.66 1.93
CA LEU A 303 -17.46 5.91 2.51
C LEU A 303 -17.53 6.21 4.01
N CYS A 304 -18.53 6.96 4.48
CA CYS A 304 -18.69 7.27 5.90
C CYS A 304 -19.11 6.05 6.73
N GLU A 305 -19.94 5.16 6.19
CA GLU A 305 -20.23 3.87 6.81
C GLU A 305 -18.97 3.01 6.95
N ALA A 306 -18.09 3.06 5.94
CA ALA A 306 -16.88 2.25 5.87
C ALA A 306 -15.73 2.78 6.75
N ASP A 307 -15.67 4.09 7.00
CA ASP A 307 -14.62 4.74 7.78
C ASP A 307 -15.19 5.66 8.85
N GLY A 308 -15.23 5.16 10.09
CA GLY A 308 -15.75 5.90 11.25
C GLY A 308 -14.95 7.17 11.64
N ARG A 309 -13.86 7.50 10.92
CA ARG A 309 -13.21 8.81 11.05
C ARG A 309 -13.92 9.91 10.26
N ARG A 310 -14.75 9.55 9.28
CA ARG A 310 -15.52 10.51 8.48
C ARG A 310 -16.72 10.98 9.29
N ASP A 311 -16.96 12.29 9.27
CA ASP A 311 -18.09 12.90 9.95
C ASP A 311 -19.38 12.74 9.11
N VAL A 312 -20.21 11.75 9.48
CA VAL A 312 -21.51 11.50 8.83
C VAL A 312 -22.46 12.68 9.03
N GLU A 313 -22.46 13.30 10.21
CA GLU A 313 -23.39 14.40 10.52
C GLU A 313 -23.01 15.66 9.75
N GLY A 314 -21.72 16.01 9.73
CA GLY A 314 -21.18 17.11 8.93
C GLY A 314 -21.28 16.89 7.42
N PHE A 315 -21.31 15.63 6.95
CA PHE A 315 -21.44 15.33 5.52
C PHE A 315 -22.74 15.86 4.91
N ALA A 316 -23.87 15.83 5.64
CA ALA A 316 -25.15 16.31 5.13
C ALA A 316 -25.09 17.80 4.73
N ASP A 317 -24.43 18.62 5.55
CA ASP A 317 -24.21 20.04 5.26
C ASP A 317 -23.17 20.24 4.15
N ALA A 318 -22.12 19.40 4.13
CA ALA A 318 -21.08 19.43 3.10
C ALA A 318 -21.62 19.14 1.69
N VAL A 319 -22.62 18.25 1.56
CA VAL A 319 -23.26 17.94 0.27
C VAL A 319 -23.91 19.18 -0.35
N GLU A 320 -24.63 19.97 0.44
CA GLU A 320 -25.24 21.20 -0.07
C GLU A 320 -24.19 22.25 -0.43
N ALA A 321 -23.14 22.37 0.38
CA ALA A 321 -22.04 23.29 0.13
C ALA A 321 -21.29 22.96 -1.17
N ILE A 322 -20.98 21.68 -1.43
CA ILE A 322 -20.29 21.29 -2.67
C ILE A 322 -21.19 21.45 -3.91
N LEU A 323 -22.50 21.20 -3.79
CA LEU A 323 -23.43 21.38 -4.91
C LEU A 323 -23.60 22.85 -5.29
N ALA A 324 -23.38 23.79 -4.36
CA ALA A 324 -23.33 25.20 -4.65
C ALA A 324 -22.10 25.62 -5.49
N VAL A 325 -21.03 24.82 -5.49
CA VAL A 325 -19.86 25.03 -6.36
C VAL A 325 -20.21 24.59 -7.78
N SER A 326 -19.91 25.42 -8.78
CA SER A 326 -20.14 25.03 -10.17
C SER A 326 -19.13 23.94 -10.62
N PRO A 327 -19.47 23.09 -11.62
CA PRO A 327 -18.53 22.10 -12.13
C PRO A 327 -17.27 22.75 -12.74
N GLU A 328 -17.42 23.96 -13.29
CA GLU A 328 -16.30 24.74 -13.83
C GLU A 328 -15.34 25.18 -12.74
N ASP A 329 -15.85 25.76 -11.66
CA ASP A 329 -15.03 26.20 -10.54
C ASP A 329 -14.35 25.02 -9.85
N ALA A 330 -15.05 23.88 -9.72
CA ALA A 330 -14.47 22.65 -9.21
C ALA A 330 -13.33 22.13 -10.12
N ARG A 331 -13.52 22.13 -11.45
CA ARG A 331 -12.47 21.77 -12.43
C ARG A 331 -11.26 22.68 -12.33
N GLN A 332 -11.48 23.99 -12.13
CA GLN A 332 -10.41 24.95 -11.93
C GLN A 332 -9.67 24.72 -10.61
N ALA A 333 -10.38 24.41 -9.52
CA ALA A 333 -9.80 24.14 -8.21
C ALA A 333 -8.88 22.90 -8.21
N ILE A 334 -9.26 21.85 -8.95
CA ILE A 334 -8.47 20.61 -9.05
C ILE A 334 -7.45 20.61 -10.19
N ALA A 335 -7.33 21.69 -10.96
CA ALA A 335 -6.48 21.73 -12.16
C ALA A 335 -5.01 21.39 -11.85
N SER A 336 -4.50 21.81 -10.69
CA SER A 336 -3.13 21.52 -10.26
C SER A 336 -2.89 20.03 -10.03
N LEU A 337 -3.91 19.25 -9.63
CA LEU A 337 -3.82 17.82 -9.34
C LEU A 337 -3.53 16.98 -10.59
N ARG A 338 -3.87 17.50 -11.78
CA ARG A 338 -3.60 16.88 -13.08
C ARG A 338 -2.16 17.08 -13.55
N LEU A 339 -1.40 17.94 -12.88
CA LEU A 339 -0.01 18.20 -13.23
C LEU A 339 0.89 17.02 -12.83
N PRO A 340 2.00 16.78 -13.56
CA PRO A 340 2.95 15.74 -13.23
C PRO A 340 3.43 15.86 -11.77
N ARG A 341 3.51 14.72 -11.07
CA ARG A 341 3.88 14.64 -9.65
C ARG A 341 5.16 15.42 -9.33
N ALA A 342 6.22 15.21 -10.11
CA ALA A 342 7.49 15.90 -9.90
C ALA A 342 7.38 17.44 -9.96
N PHE A 343 6.46 17.96 -10.79
CA PHE A 343 6.20 19.38 -10.88
C PHE A 343 5.39 19.89 -9.68
N ARG A 344 4.35 19.15 -9.24
CA ARG A 344 3.59 19.46 -8.03
C ARG A 344 4.49 19.52 -6.79
N GLU A 345 5.32 18.50 -6.59
CA GLU A 345 6.29 18.46 -5.48
C GLU A 345 7.29 19.64 -5.54
N ALA A 346 7.64 20.10 -6.74
CA ALA A 346 8.50 21.28 -6.90
C ALA A 346 7.78 22.58 -6.52
N MET A 347 6.50 22.74 -6.90
CA MET A 347 5.68 23.88 -6.50
C MET A 347 5.48 23.92 -4.99
N GLU A 348 5.11 22.79 -4.37
CA GLU A 348 4.93 22.68 -2.91
C GLU A 348 6.20 23.03 -2.14
N ARG A 349 7.38 22.59 -2.64
CA ARG A 349 8.66 22.98 -2.05
C ARG A 349 8.84 24.51 -2.09
N LEU A 350 8.58 25.16 -3.22
CA LEU A 350 8.71 26.61 -3.36
C LEU A 350 7.73 27.40 -2.49
N GLU A 351 6.47 26.97 -2.44
CA GLU A 351 5.44 27.60 -1.60
C GLU A 351 5.69 27.37 -0.10
N GLY A 352 6.17 26.18 0.27
CA GLY A 352 6.58 25.86 1.63
C GLY A 352 7.79 26.66 2.11
N PHE A 353 8.69 27.06 1.21
CA PHE A 353 9.76 28.02 1.51
C PHE A 353 9.23 29.44 1.70
N ALA A 354 8.13 29.83 1.03
CA ALA A 354 7.53 31.15 1.18
C ALA A 354 6.71 31.32 2.49
N ARG A 355 6.33 30.20 3.14
CA ARG A 355 5.55 30.20 4.41
C ARG A 355 6.41 30.04 5.68
N ARG A 356 7.74 30.02 5.59
CA ARG A 356 8.68 29.97 6.75
C ARG A 356 9.37 31.31 6.96
#